data_AF-A0A8S3BCI7-F1
#
_entry.id   AF-A0A8S3BCI7-F1
#
_cell.length_a   1.000
_cell.length_b   1.000
_cell.length_c   1.000
_cell.angle_alpha   90.00
_cell.angle_beta   90.00
_cell.angle_gamma   90.00
#
_symmetry.space_group_name_H-M   'P 1'
#
loop_
_entity.id
_entity.type
_entity.pdbx_description
1 polymer ?
#
loop_
_entity_poly.entity_id
_entity_poly.type
_entity_poly.pdbx_seq_one_letter_code
_entity_poly.pdbx_strand_id
1 'polypeptide(L)'
;SDDAKIRILGGEACLWGEFVDGTNLLARLWPKTAAVAERLWSAASVNNSKDAQFRLDVHRCRLLRRGIPAQPILNGYCGNYELSMPNAMINDPAFNYDISPATDLITTTIKSNSATSYLFDATSSMITSIFASLLLLMNITLATISFKY
;
A
#
# COMPACT_ATOMS: atom_id res chain seq x y z
N SER A 1 44.88 -5.99 -11.42
CA SER A 1 44.97 -7.46 -11.44
C SER A 1 43.59 -8.04 -11.15
N ASP A 2 43.33 -9.28 -11.55
CA ASP A 2 42.02 -9.92 -11.30
C ASP A 2 41.71 -10.08 -9.80
N ASP A 3 42.75 -10.09 -8.95
CA ASP A 3 42.62 -10.09 -7.48
C ASP A 3 41.87 -8.87 -6.92
N ALA A 4 41.92 -7.73 -7.61
CA ALA A 4 41.22 -6.52 -7.18
C ALA A 4 39.70 -6.61 -7.40
N LYS A 5 39.25 -7.37 -8.42
CA LYS A 5 37.82 -7.51 -8.75
C LYS A 5 37.08 -8.37 -7.72
N ILE A 6 37.75 -9.38 -7.18
CA ILE A 6 37.19 -10.30 -6.17
C ILE A 6 36.88 -9.57 -4.85
N ARG A 7 37.55 -8.45 -4.57
CA ARG A 7 37.33 -7.64 -3.36
C ARG A 7 36.11 -6.72 -3.45
N ILE A 8 35.51 -6.59 -4.63
CA ILE A 8 34.34 -5.73 -4.85
C ILE A 8 33.09 -6.54 -4.51
N LEU A 9 32.46 -6.20 -3.38
CA LEU A 9 31.22 -6.86 -2.94
C LEU A 9 29.97 -6.28 -3.63
N GLY A 10 30.04 -5.04 -4.11
CA GLY A 10 28.91 -4.36 -4.73
C GLY A 10 29.07 -2.84 -4.67
N GLY A 11 27.94 -2.13 -4.58
CA GLY A 11 27.87 -0.69 -4.45
C GLY A 11 26.53 -0.25 -3.86
N GLU A 12 26.42 1.04 -3.54
CA GLU A 12 25.23 1.64 -2.95
C GLU A 12 24.85 2.93 -3.70
N ALA A 13 23.56 3.28 -3.61
CA ALA A 13 23.06 4.55 -4.13
C ALA A 13 22.81 5.48 -2.94
N CYS A 14 23.54 6.60 -2.89
CA CYS A 14 23.40 7.58 -1.82
C CYS A 14 22.55 8.77 -2.28
N LEU A 15 21.63 9.20 -1.42
CA LEU A 15 20.88 10.43 -1.57
C LEU A 15 21.19 11.34 -0.38
N TRP A 16 21.84 12.45 -0.64
CA TRP A 16 22.25 13.39 0.40
C TRP A 16 21.08 14.31 0.80
N GLY A 17 21.00 14.58 2.10
CA GLY A 17 19.84 15.17 2.76
C GLY A 17 19.79 16.70 2.74
N GLU A 18 20.74 17.41 2.14
CA GLU A 18 20.84 18.88 2.22
C GLU A 18 19.62 19.58 1.63
N PHE A 19 19.00 18.97 0.61
CA PHE A 19 17.82 19.50 -0.07
C PHE A 19 16.70 18.47 -0.21
N VAL A 20 16.75 17.38 0.55
CA VAL A 20 15.80 16.26 0.47
C VAL A 20 15.02 16.18 1.77
N ASP A 21 13.70 16.13 1.67
CA ASP A 21 12.78 16.01 2.80
C ASP A 21 11.71 14.95 2.52
N GLY A 22 10.79 14.74 3.46
CA GLY A 22 9.70 13.76 3.32
C GLY A 22 8.76 14.04 2.14
N THR A 23 8.78 15.24 1.56
CA THR A 23 7.92 15.61 0.44
C THR A 23 8.50 15.18 -0.90
N ASN A 24 9.82 15.13 -1.02
CA ASN A 24 10.50 14.89 -2.29
C ASN A 24 11.40 13.64 -2.32
N LEU A 25 11.55 12.96 -1.18
CA LEU A 25 12.39 11.77 -1.03
C LEU A 25 12.08 10.69 -2.07
N LEU A 26 10.84 10.20 -2.11
CA LEU A 26 10.46 9.05 -2.94
C LEU A 26 10.57 9.35 -4.44
N ALA A 27 10.19 10.56 -4.85
CA ALA A 27 10.29 11.01 -6.23
C ALA A 27 11.74 11.18 -6.69
N ARG A 28 12.64 11.60 -5.81
CA ARG A 28 14.08 11.69 -6.15
C ARG A 28 14.76 10.33 -6.15
N LEU A 29 14.36 9.45 -5.24
CA LEU A 29 14.93 8.11 -5.09
C LEU A 29 14.55 7.20 -6.26
N TRP A 30 13.26 7.14 -6.59
CA TRP A 30 12.73 6.29 -7.65
C TRP A 30 12.44 7.09 -8.91
N PRO A 31 12.87 6.63 -10.09
CA PRO A 31 13.33 5.28 -10.45
C PRO A 31 14.86 5.14 -10.51
N LYS A 32 15.63 6.15 -10.11
CA LYS A 32 17.10 6.18 -10.27
C LYS A 32 17.79 5.05 -9.52
N THR A 33 17.32 4.75 -8.31
CA THR A 33 17.81 3.61 -7.52
C THR A 33 17.49 2.26 -8.13
N ALA A 34 16.41 2.13 -8.92
CA ALA A 34 16.11 0.90 -9.66
C ALA A 34 17.16 0.60 -10.74
N ALA A 35 17.72 1.63 -11.38
CA ALA A 35 18.82 1.46 -12.35
C ALA A 35 20.10 0.94 -11.67
N VAL A 36 20.41 1.44 -10.46
CA VAL A 36 21.55 0.95 -9.67
C VAL A 36 21.31 -0.51 -9.24
N ALA A 37 20.10 -0.83 -8.78
CA ALA A 37 19.71 -2.20 -8.44
C ALA A 37 19.84 -3.14 -9.64
N GLU A 38 19.38 -2.74 -10.84
CA GLU A 38 19.54 -3.54 -12.06
C GLU A 38 21.01 -3.79 -12.39
N ARG A 39 21.90 -2.79 -12.20
CA ARG A 39 23.33 -2.97 -12.45
C ARG A 39 23.98 -3.95 -11.47
N LEU A 40 23.63 -3.88 -10.20
CA LEU A 40 24.21 -4.75 -9.17
C LEU A 40 23.67 -6.18 -9.25
N TRP A 41 22.46 -6.37 -9.78
CA TRP A 41 21.82 -7.68 -9.88
C TRP A 41 22.01 -8.37 -11.24
N SER A 42 22.01 -7.61 -12.33
CA SER A 42 22.08 -8.17 -13.69
C SER A 42 23.48 -8.64 -14.05
N ALA A 43 23.55 -9.64 -14.93
CA ALA A 43 24.81 -10.10 -15.51
C ALA A 43 25.60 -8.96 -16.15
N ALA A 44 26.93 -9.04 -16.08
CA ALA A 44 27.84 -8.00 -16.60
C ALA A 44 27.63 -7.69 -18.10
N SER A 45 27.11 -8.66 -18.86
CA SER A 45 26.78 -8.50 -20.28
C SER A 45 25.58 -7.59 -20.55
N VAL A 46 24.65 -7.46 -19.58
CA VAL A 46 23.46 -6.60 -19.72
C VAL A 46 23.85 -5.17 -19.36
N ASN A 47 24.32 -4.39 -20.32
CA ASN A 47 24.84 -3.04 -20.10
C ASN A 47 24.26 -1.98 -21.05
N ASN A 48 23.26 -2.34 -21.86
CA ASN A 48 22.64 -1.43 -22.82
C ASN A 48 21.63 -0.50 -22.13
N SER A 49 21.99 0.78 -22.04
CA SER A 49 21.17 1.81 -21.38
C SER A 49 19.86 2.13 -22.11
N LYS A 50 19.83 2.06 -23.45
CA LYS A 50 18.63 2.36 -24.24
C LYS A 50 17.56 1.29 -24.04
N ASP A 51 17.98 0.03 -24.02
CA ASP A 51 17.10 -1.11 -23.76
C ASP A 51 16.59 -1.12 -22.31
N ALA A 52 17.46 -0.78 -21.35
CA ALA A 52 17.08 -0.64 -19.94
C ALA A 52 16.03 0.45 -19.71
N GLN A 53 16.05 1.55 -20.49
CA GLN A 53 15.11 2.66 -20.32
C GLN A 53 13.65 2.21 -20.42
N PHE A 54 13.32 1.35 -21.40
CA PHE A 54 11.95 0.85 -21.58
C PHE A 54 11.52 -0.08 -20.42
N ARG A 55 12.41 -0.96 -19.96
CA ARG A 55 12.11 -1.84 -18.81
C ARG A 55 11.96 -1.05 -17.51
N LEU A 56 12.76 -0.02 -17.32
CA LEU A 56 12.68 0.84 -16.14
C LEU A 56 11.42 1.72 -16.16
N ASP A 57 10.94 2.14 -17.33
CA ASP A 57 9.67 2.87 -17.45
C ASP A 57 8.46 1.97 -17.09
N VAL A 58 8.48 0.72 -17.53
CA VAL A 58 7.54 -0.32 -17.08
C VAL A 58 7.62 -0.50 -15.56
N HIS A 59 8.83 -0.62 -15.00
CA HIS A 59 9.01 -0.70 -13.55
C HIS A 59 8.48 0.54 -12.80
N ARG A 60 8.66 1.73 -13.36
CA ARG A 60 8.11 2.98 -12.82
C ARG A 60 6.59 2.91 -12.72
N CYS A 61 5.91 2.41 -13.75
CA CYS A 61 4.46 2.23 -13.70
C CYS A 61 4.03 1.27 -12.60
N ARG A 62 4.79 0.18 -12.37
CA ARG A 62 4.57 -0.73 -11.23
C ARG A 62 4.78 -0.05 -9.87
N LEU A 63 5.72 0.89 -9.76
CA LEU A 63 5.94 1.66 -8.53
C LEU A 63 4.81 2.64 -8.25
N LEU A 64 4.37 3.40 -9.26
CA LEU A 64 3.24 4.33 -9.13
C LEU A 64 1.98 3.64 -8.67
N ARG A 65 1.71 2.49 -9.28
CA ARG A 65 0.64 1.57 -8.93
C ARG A 65 0.67 1.14 -7.46
N ARG A 66 1.85 0.91 -6.88
CA ARG A 66 2.03 0.62 -5.44
C ARG A 66 1.95 1.85 -4.54
N GLY A 67 1.59 3.02 -5.07
CA GLY A 67 1.54 4.29 -4.33
C GLY A 67 2.90 4.95 -4.13
N ILE A 68 3.96 4.51 -4.82
CA ILE A 68 5.28 5.12 -4.74
C ILE A 68 5.40 6.17 -5.84
N PRO A 69 5.52 7.48 -5.51
CA PRO A 69 5.54 8.54 -6.50
C PRO A 69 6.91 8.60 -7.20
N ALA A 70 7.11 7.82 -8.26
CA ALA A 70 8.37 7.73 -9.00
C ALA A 70 8.45 8.76 -10.16
N GLN A 71 9.61 9.41 -10.32
CA GLN A 71 9.87 10.37 -11.41
C GLN A 71 9.77 9.74 -12.81
N PRO A 72 9.21 10.44 -13.81
CA PRO A 72 9.15 9.95 -15.19
C PRO A 72 10.54 9.81 -15.82
N ILE A 73 10.73 8.78 -16.65
CA ILE A 73 11.97 8.52 -17.40
C ILE A 73 11.81 8.90 -18.88
N LEU A 74 10.68 8.52 -19.46
CA LEU A 74 10.32 8.75 -20.85
C LEU A 74 9.14 9.73 -20.95
N ASN A 75 8.94 10.27 -22.15
CA ASN A 75 7.71 10.96 -22.50
C ASN A 75 6.59 9.92 -22.71
N GLY A 76 5.80 9.68 -21.67
CA GLY A 76 4.71 8.70 -21.70
C GLY A 76 3.84 8.80 -20.45
N TYR A 77 2.79 7.98 -20.41
CA TYR A 77 1.90 7.84 -19.26
C TYR A 77 1.75 6.37 -18.88
N CYS A 78 1.41 6.12 -17.61
CA CYS A 78 1.18 4.77 -17.14
C CYS A 78 -0.30 4.41 -17.35
N GLY A 79 -0.57 3.73 -18.45
CA GLY A 79 -1.89 3.18 -18.74
C GLY A 79 -2.08 1.78 -18.17
N ASN A 80 -3.25 1.22 -18.46
CA ASN A 80 -3.69 -0.13 -18.15
C ASN A 80 -3.21 -1.21 -19.16
N TYR A 81 -2.42 -0.83 -20.18
CA TYR A 81 -1.95 -1.73 -21.26
C TYR A 81 -0.51 -2.25 -21.09
N GLU A 82 -0.04 -2.45 -19.86
CA GLU A 82 1.35 -2.86 -19.60
C GLU A 82 1.66 -4.25 -20.18
N LEU A 83 2.60 -4.30 -21.14
CA LEU A 83 3.16 -5.53 -21.71
C LEU A 83 3.67 -6.42 -20.57
N SER A 84 3.02 -7.57 -20.38
CA SER A 84 3.26 -8.57 -19.33
C SER A 84 2.56 -8.38 -17.97
N MET A 85 1.37 -7.78 -17.92
CA MET A 85 0.46 -7.96 -16.79
C MET A 85 -0.70 -8.92 -17.12
N PRO A 86 -1.09 -9.84 -16.22
CA PRO A 86 -2.31 -10.62 -16.41
C PRO A 86 -3.54 -9.70 -16.35
N ASN A 87 -4.50 -9.94 -17.24
CA ASN A 87 -5.73 -9.14 -17.41
C ASN A 87 -6.54 -8.91 -16.11
N ALA A 88 -6.30 -9.71 -15.07
CA ALA A 88 -6.94 -9.57 -13.76
C ALA A 88 -6.57 -8.28 -13.01
N MET A 89 -5.44 -7.64 -13.31
CA MET A 89 -5.02 -6.37 -12.67
C MET A 89 -5.39 -5.11 -13.48
N ILE A 90 -5.92 -5.29 -14.69
CA ILE A 90 -6.33 -4.18 -15.59
C ILE A 90 -7.62 -3.51 -15.08
N ASN A 91 -8.47 -4.26 -14.36
CA ASN A 91 -9.76 -3.81 -13.87
C ASN A 91 -9.81 -3.66 -12.34
N ASP A 92 -8.65 -3.62 -11.66
CA ASP A 92 -8.63 -3.42 -10.21
C ASP A 92 -8.85 -1.93 -9.88
N PRO A 93 -9.98 -1.56 -9.25
CA PRO A 93 -10.25 -0.17 -8.88
C PRO A 93 -9.25 0.37 -7.84
N ALA A 94 -8.52 -0.47 -7.11
CA ALA A 94 -7.49 -0.04 -6.18
C ALA A 94 -6.20 0.47 -6.86
N PHE A 95 -6.09 0.31 -8.18
CA PHE A 95 -4.84 0.47 -8.93
C PHE A 95 -4.98 1.32 -10.20
N ASN A 96 -6.14 1.94 -10.38
CA ASN A 96 -6.45 2.75 -11.55
C ASN A 96 -5.99 4.20 -11.31
N TYR A 97 -4.89 4.59 -11.93
CA TYR A 97 -4.35 5.96 -11.87
C TYR A 97 -5.27 7.01 -12.55
N ASP A 98 -6.25 6.60 -13.37
CA ASP A 98 -7.25 7.49 -13.97
C ASP A 98 -8.36 7.92 -13.01
N ILE A 99 -8.36 7.42 -11.76
CA ILE A 99 -9.33 7.84 -10.76
C ILE A 99 -8.76 9.04 -10.01
N SER A 100 -9.21 10.22 -10.40
CA SER A 100 -9.08 11.43 -9.58
C SER A 100 -9.57 11.12 -8.16
N PRO A 101 -8.81 11.50 -7.10
CA PRO A 101 -9.11 11.16 -5.70
C PRO A 101 -10.48 11.65 -5.20
N ALA A 102 -11.20 12.46 -5.98
CA ALA A 102 -12.56 12.91 -5.69
C ALA A 102 -13.64 11.80 -5.81
N THR A 103 -13.38 10.70 -6.53
CA THR A 103 -14.43 9.66 -6.79
C THR A 103 -14.32 8.42 -5.88
N ASP A 104 -13.20 8.22 -5.20
CA ASP A 104 -13.02 7.10 -4.26
C ASP A 104 -13.61 7.36 -2.88
N LEU A 105 -13.74 8.62 -2.46
CA LEU A 105 -14.39 8.97 -1.19
C LEU A 105 -15.89 8.64 -1.21
N ILE A 106 -16.54 8.75 -2.38
CA ILE A 106 -17.97 8.47 -2.56
C ILE A 106 -18.21 6.96 -2.68
N THR A 107 -17.34 6.24 -3.39
CA THR A 107 -17.56 4.81 -3.66
C THR A 107 -17.25 3.92 -2.45
N THR A 108 -16.28 4.31 -1.61
CA THR A 108 -15.97 3.60 -0.36
C THR A 108 -16.99 3.87 0.75
N THR A 109 -17.54 5.09 0.85
CA THR A 109 -18.65 5.39 1.78
C THR A 109 -19.94 4.67 1.41
N ILE A 110 -20.28 4.53 0.13
CA ILE A 110 -21.50 3.81 -0.28
C ILE A 110 -21.39 2.30 0.04
N LYS A 111 -20.21 1.68 -0.07
CA LYS A 111 -20.03 0.26 0.29
C LYS A 111 -20.01 0.01 1.80
N SER A 112 -19.40 0.88 2.61
CA SER A 112 -19.28 0.68 4.06
C SER A 112 -20.57 0.94 4.84
N ASN A 113 -21.49 1.76 4.31
CA ASN A 113 -22.75 2.11 4.99
C ASN A 113 -23.80 1.00 5.01
N SER A 114 -23.66 -0.03 4.17
CA SER A 114 -24.55 -1.20 4.18
C SER A 114 -24.12 -2.28 5.17
N ALA A 115 -22.83 -2.28 5.57
CA ALA A 115 -22.24 -3.32 6.40
C ALA A 115 -22.13 -2.96 7.90
N THR A 116 -22.03 -1.67 8.21
CA THR A 116 -21.78 -1.19 9.58
C THR A 116 -23.06 -0.89 10.35
N SER A 117 -24.18 -0.62 9.67
CA SER A 117 -25.47 -0.35 10.32
C SER A 117 -26.03 -1.58 11.05
N TYR A 118 -25.93 -2.78 10.46
CA TYR A 118 -26.43 -4.00 11.12
C TYR A 118 -25.57 -4.44 12.31
N LEU A 119 -24.26 -4.12 12.34
CA LEU A 119 -23.39 -4.45 13.48
C LEU A 119 -23.62 -3.50 14.65
N PHE A 120 -23.90 -2.23 14.39
CA PHE A 120 -24.28 -1.27 15.44
C PHE A 120 -25.65 -1.62 16.07
N ASP A 121 -26.62 -2.05 15.28
CA ASP A 121 -27.92 -2.51 15.81
C ASP A 121 -27.83 -3.85 16.55
N ALA A 122 -27.01 -4.79 16.07
CA ALA A 122 -26.82 -6.10 16.73
C ALA A 122 -26.06 -6.00 18.06
N THR A 123 -25.09 -5.08 18.17
CA THR A 123 -24.32 -4.89 19.41
C THR A 123 -25.13 -4.19 20.50
N SER A 124 -26.01 -3.25 20.13
CA SER A 124 -26.90 -2.56 21.07
C SER A 124 -27.93 -3.49 21.73
N SER A 125 -28.52 -4.41 20.94
CA SER A 125 -29.49 -5.39 21.45
C SER A 125 -28.87 -6.44 22.38
N MET A 126 -27.63 -6.88 22.12
CA MET A 126 -26.93 -7.80 23.01
C MET A 126 -26.55 -7.16 24.34
N ILE A 127 -26.03 -5.92 24.31
CA ILE A 127 -25.61 -5.19 25.52
C ILE A 127 -26.81 -4.96 26.44
N THR A 128 -27.95 -4.52 25.90
CA THR A 128 -29.17 -4.26 26.69
C THR A 128 -29.73 -5.54 27.35
N SER A 129 -29.69 -6.69 26.66
CA SER A 129 -30.10 -7.98 27.24
C SER A 129 -29.19 -8.45 28.39
N ILE A 130 -27.88 -8.23 28.27
CA ILE A 130 -26.91 -8.60 29.31
C ILE A 130 -27.11 -7.75 30.56
N PHE A 131 -27.27 -6.43 30.40
CA PHE A 131 -27.53 -5.52 31.52
C PHE A 131 -28.85 -5.83 32.24
N ALA A 132 -29.93 -6.12 31.50
CA ALA A 132 -31.21 -6.50 32.09
C ALA A 132 -31.11 -7.79 32.91
N SER A 133 -30.36 -8.79 32.42
CA SER A 133 -30.16 -10.06 33.13
C SER A 133 -29.34 -9.89 34.41
N LEU A 134 -28.27 -9.08 34.37
CA LEU A 134 -27.45 -8.76 35.54
C LEU A 134 -28.25 -7.98 36.60
N LEU A 135 -29.07 -7.01 36.20
CA LEU A 135 -29.97 -6.28 37.11
C LEU A 135 -30.98 -7.22 37.79
N LEU A 136 -31.52 -8.20 37.06
CA LEU A 136 -32.46 -9.16 37.62
C LEU A 136 -31.77 -10.06 38.67
N LEU A 137 -30.55 -10.52 38.38
CA LEU A 137 -29.75 -11.30 39.33
C LEU A 137 -29.35 -10.52 40.58
N MET A 138 -29.00 -9.24 40.44
CA MET A 138 -28.73 -8.37 41.59
C MET A 138 -29.96 -8.15 42.47
N ASN A 139 -31.15 -7.98 41.88
CA ASN A 139 -32.39 -7.83 42.65
C ASN A 139 -32.80 -9.12 43.37
N ILE A 140 -32.63 -10.28 42.73
CA ILE A 140 -32.92 -11.58 43.37
C ILE A 140 -31.95 -11.83 44.54
N THR A 141 -30.65 -11.58 44.34
CA THR A 141 -29.66 -11.75 45.41
C THR A 141 -29.93 -10.80 46.58
N LEU A 142 -30.26 -9.53 46.32
CA LEU A 142 -30.63 -8.58 47.36
C LEU A 142 -31.90 -9.02 48.13
N ALA A 143 -32.91 -9.54 47.43
CA ALA A 143 -34.12 -10.07 48.05
C ALA A 143 -33.84 -11.30 48.93
N THR A 144 -32.95 -12.21 48.49
CA THR A 144 -32.58 -13.38 49.32
C THR A 144 -31.76 -13.02 50.56
N ILE A 145 -30.95 -11.96 50.50
CA ILE A 145 -30.20 -11.46 51.65
C ILE A 145 -31.15 -10.78 52.66
N SER A 146 -32.13 -10.02 52.17
CA SER A 146 -33.13 -9.36 53.02
C SER A 146 -34.12 -10.31 53.70
N PHE A 147 -34.26 -11.55 53.21
CA PHE A 147 -35.11 -12.59 53.83
C PHE A 147 -34.36 -13.44 54.86
N LYS A 148 -33.04 -13.30 54.94
CA LYS A 148 -32.16 -14.09 55.82
C LYS A 148 -31.68 -13.30 57.05
N TYR A 149 -32.03 -12.02 57.13
CA TYR A 149 -32.01 -11.15 58.31
C TYR A 149 -33.43 -10.87 58.76
#